data_AF-A0A948U663-F1
#
_entry.id   AF-A0A948U663-F1
#
_cell.length_a   1.000
_cell.length_b   1.000
_cell.length_c   1.000
_cell.angle_alpha   90.00
_cell.angle_beta   90.00
_cell.angle_gamma   90.00
#
_symmetry.space_group_name_H-M   'P 1'
#
loop_
_entity.id
_entity.type
_entity.pdbx_description
1 polymer ?
#
loop_
_entity_poly.entity_id
_entity_poly.type
_entity_poly.pdbx_seq_one_letter_code
_entity_poly.pdbx_strand_id
1 'polypeptide(L)' 'MLISSQEIVRKYSVSYQTLNYYTNLGLLPVKKRQGNGRLYNEEEIKKSLERIAQLKDQGYPLRLICKML' A
#
# COMPACT_ATOMS: atom_id res chain seq x y z
N MET A 1 -13.75 1.61 4.83
CA MET A 1 -14.41 0.96 3.66
C MET A 1 -13.44 0.00 2.98
N LEU A 2 -13.93 -1.01 2.24
CA LEU A 2 -13.08 -1.83 1.38
C LEU A 2 -13.01 -1.22 -0.02
N ILE A 3 -11.80 -1.07 -0.55
CA ILE A 3 -11.54 -0.49 -1.88
C ILE A 3 -10.65 -1.42 -2.71
N SER A 4 -10.84 -1.36 -4.02
CA SER A 4 -10.07 -2.12 -5.00
C SER A 4 -8.71 -1.49 -5.31
N SER A 5 -7.82 -2.28 -5.93
CA SER A 5 -6.56 -1.74 -6.46
C SER A 5 -6.74 -0.56 -7.43
N GLN A 6 -7.81 -0.58 -8.24
CA GLN A 6 -8.13 0.52 -9.17
C GLN A 6 -8.43 1.82 -8.42
N GLU A 7 -9.23 1.73 -7.37
CA GLU A 7 -9.59 2.88 -6.53
C GLU A 7 -8.37 3.42 -5.80
N ILE A 8 -7.48 2.56 -5.30
CA ILE A 8 -6.24 3.00 -4.63
C ILE A 8 -5.36 3.79 -5.60
N VAL A 9 -5.11 3.27 -6.79
CA VAL A 9 -4.28 3.92 -7.82
C VAL A 9 -4.84 5.30 -8.18
N ARG A 10 -6.16 5.39 -8.34
CA ARG A 10 -6.84 6.67 -8.65
C ARG A 10 -6.83 7.64 -7.48
N LYS A 11 -7.07 7.18 -6.26
CA LYS A 11 -7.26 8.03 -5.08
C LYS A 11 -5.94 8.54 -4.47
N TYR A 12 -4.91 7.70 -4.48
CA TYR A 12 -3.62 8.02 -3.86
C TYR A 12 -2.51 8.31 -4.87
N SER A 13 -2.84 8.39 -6.16
CA SER A 13 -1.89 8.69 -7.25
C SER A 13 -0.64 7.79 -7.22
N VAL A 14 -0.78 6.54 -6.77
CA VAL A 14 0.29 5.54 -6.80
C VAL A 14 0.17 4.69 -8.06
N SER A 15 1.29 4.34 -8.67
CA SER A 15 1.25 3.43 -9.82
C SER A 15 0.81 2.02 -9.39
N TYR A 16 0.22 1.28 -10.33
CA TYR A 16 -0.10 -0.14 -10.14
C TYR A 16 1.11 -0.97 -9.72
N GLN A 17 2.28 -0.65 -10.28
CA GLN A 17 3.53 -1.31 -9.97
C GLN A 17 3.92 -1.07 -8.51
N THR A 18 3.84 0.18 -8.02
CA THR A 18 4.12 0.52 -6.62
C THR A 18 3.13 -0.18 -5.68
N LEU A 19 1.84 -0.15 -5.99
CA LEU A 19 0.81 -0.83 -5.19
C LEU A 19 1.09 -2.33 -5.10
N ASN A 20 1.37 -2.99 -6.22
CA ASN A 20 1.69 -4.41 -6.25
C ASN A 20 2.98 -4.72 -5.50
N TYR A 21 4.01 -3.91 -5.69
CA TYR A 21 5.28 -4.07 -5.03
C TYR A 21 5.15 -3.96 -3.51
N TYR A 22 4.50 -2.90 -3.02
CA TYR A 22 4.25 -2.74 -1.58
C TYR A 22 3.32 -3.81 -1.01
N THR A 23 2.32 -4.27 -1.77
CA THR A 23 1.49 -5.42 -1.37
C THR A 23 2.32 -6.69 -1.24
N ASN A 24 3.20 -6.98 -2.21
CA ASN A 24 4.06 -8.16 -2.21
C ASN A 24 5.13 -8.11 -1.10
N LEU A 25 5.55 -6.91 -0.71
CA LEU A 25 6.43 -6.66 0.44
C LEU A 25 5.72 -6.74 1.79
N GLY A 26 4.40 -6.94 1.82
CA GLY A 26 3.61 -6.99 3.06
C GLY A 26 3.22 -5.62 3.63
N LEU A 27 3.64 -4.53 3.01
CA LEU A 27 3.37 -3.15 3.48
C LEU A 27 1.90 -2.73 3.33
N LEU A 28 1.18 -3.34 2.38
CA LEU A 28 -0.22 -3.06 2.10
C LEU A 28 -1.06 -4.35 2.25
N PRO A 29 -1.71 -4.55 3.41
CA PRO A 29 -2.39 -5.81 3.71
C PRO A 29 -3.67 -5.98 2.88
N VAL A 30 -3.76 -7.10 2.16
CA VAL A 30 -4.99 -7.49 1.45
C VAL A 30 -6.00 -8.02 2.47
N LYS A 31 -7.19 -7.42 2.52
CA LYS A 31 -8.26 -7.86 3.43
C LYS A 31 -9.12 -8.97 2.85
N LYS A 32 -9.41 -8.87 1.56
CA LYS A 32 -10.26 -9.84 0.88
C LYS A 32 -9.85 -10.00 -0.56
N ARG A 33 -10.06 -11.20 -1.10
CA ARG A 33 -9.97 -11.46 -2.54
C ARG A 33 -11.38 -11.64 -3.07
N GLN A 34 -11.68 -11.01 -4.20
CA GLN A 34 -12.94 -11.13 -4.89
C GLN A 34 -12.63 -11.51 -6.35
N GLY A 35 -12.82 -12.79 -6.67
CA GLY A 35 -12.31 -13.37 -7.91
C GLY A 35 -10.79 -13.17 -8.01
N ASN A 36 -10.34 -12.59 -9.13
CA ASN A 36 -8.94 -12.25 -9.37
C ASN A 36 -8.50 -10.92 -8.73
N GLY A 37 -9.43 -10.16 -8.14
CA GLY A 37 -9.19 -8.85 -7.55
C GLY A 37 -8.78 -8.89 -6.07
N ARG A 38 -8.07 -7.84 -5.64
CA ARG A 38 -7.69 -7.59 -4.24
C ARG A 38 -8.51 -6.42 -3.69
N LEU A 39 -9.05 -6.60 -2.49
CA LEU A 39 -9.74 -5.57 -1.73
C LEU A 39 -8.92 -5.25 -0.47
N TYR A 40 -8.84 -3.96 -0.16
CA TYR A 40 -8.03 -3.42 0.91
C TYR A 40 -8.89 -2.55 1.82
N ASN A 41 -8.53 -2.46 3.10
CA ASN A 41 -9.12 -1.46 3.97
C ASN A 41 -8.50 -0.10 3.62
N GLU A 42 -9.35 0.85 3.22
CA GLU A 42 -8.92 2.17 2.78
C GLU A 42 -8.13 2.96 3.85
N GLU A 43 -8.59 2.92 5.12
CA GLU A 43 -7.93 3.66 6.20
C GLU A 43 -6.55 3.10 6.51
N GLU A 44 -6.41 1.77 6.46
CA GLU A 44 -5.10 1.12 6.62
C GLU A 44 -4.16 1.46 5.47
N ILE A 45 -4.66 1.43 4.22
CA ILE A 45 -3.86 1.81 3.05
C ILE A 45 -3.38 3.25 3.16
N LYS A 46 -4.26 4.18 3.54
CA LYS A 46 -3.89 5.58 3.78
C LYS A 46 -2.76 5.68 4.81
N LYS A 47 -2.93 5.05 5.98
CA LYS A 47 -1.93 5.08 7.06
C LYS A 47 -0.60 4.48 6.63
N SER A 48 -0.61 3.34 5.93
CA SER A 48 0.61 2.71 5.41
C SER A 48 1.31 3.61 4.40
N LEU A 49 0.59 4.20 3.45
CA LEU A 49 1.17 5.08 2.43
C LEU A 49 1.76 6.35 3.06
N GLU A 50 1.06 6.99 3.99
CA GLU A 50 1.56 8.16 4.73
C GLU A 50 2.83 7.81 5.52
N ARG A 51 2.85 6.65 6.19
CA ARG A 51 4.02 6.22 6.96
C ARG A 51 5.21 5.87 6.07
N ILE A 52 4.98 5.21 4.94
CA ILE A 52 6.03 4.92 3.95
C ILE A 52 6.59 6.23 3.38
N ALA A 53 5.74 7.20 3.03
CA ALA A 53 6.17 8.50 2.53
C ALA A 53 7.03 9.24 3.57
N GLN A 54 6.57 9.32 4.82
CA GLN A 54 7.31 9.94 5.91
C GLN A 54 8.70 9.31 6.11
N LEU A 55 8.80 7.98 6.10
CA LEU A 55 10.07 7.29 6.27
C LEU A 55 10.99 7.47 5.05
N LYS A 56 10.43 7.49 3.84
CA LYS A 56 11.22 7.79 2.63
C LYS A 56 11.79 9.22 2.67
N ASP A 57 11.00 10.20 3.12
CA ASP A 57 11.44 11.59 3.25
C ASP A 57 12.53 11.75 4.32
N GLN A 58 12.54 10.89 5.34
CA GLN A 58 13.61 10.79 6.34
C GLN A 58 14.88 10.09 5.82
N GLY A 59 14.89 9.64 4.56
CA GLY A 59 16.03 8.99 3.93
C GLY A 59 16.12 7.48 4.17
N TYR A 60 15.08 6.85 4.74
CA TYR A 60 15.11 5.41 4.95
C TYR A 60 14.96 4.65 3.63
N PRO A 61 15.86 3.70 3.34
CA PRO A 61 15.69 2.83 2.18
C PRO A 61 14.47 1.94 2.40
N LEU A 62 13.72 1.66 1.33
CA LEU A 62 12.47 0.89 1.41
C LEU A 62 12.64 -0.48 2.09
N ARG A 63 13.79 -1.13 1.90
CA ARG A 63 14.11 -2.41 2.56
C ARG A 63 14.10 -2.29 4.09
N LEU A 64 14.50 -1.16 4.64
CA LEU A 64 14.45 -0.91 6.08
C LEU A 64 13.02 -0.59 6.52
N ILE A 65 12.28 0.20 5.73
CA ILE A 65 10.87 0.49 5.96
C ILE A 65 10.06 -0.80 6.11
N CYS A 66 10.28 -1.79 5.24
CA CYS A 66 9.65 -3.12 5.32
C CYS A 66 9.98 -3.92 6.59
N LYS A 67 11.06 -3.59 7.31
CA LYS A 67 11.39 -4.24 8.58
C LYS A 67 10.82 -3.51 9.79
N MET A 68 10.43 -2.25 9.59
CA MET A 68 9.91 -1.37 10.66
C MET A 68 8.37 -1.38 10.73
N LEU A 69 7.71 -1.80 9.66
CA LEU A 69 6.26 -1.91 9.51
C LEU A 69 5.88 -3.39 9.36
#